data_AF-A0A9R0JYH9-F1
#
_entry.id   AF-A0A9R0JYH9-F1
#
_cell.length_a   1.000
_cell.length_b   1.000
_cell.length_c   1.000
_cell.angle_alpha   90.00
_cell.angle_beta   90.00
_cell.angle_gamma   90.00
#
_symmetry.space_group_name_H-M   'P 1'
#
loop_
_entity.id
_entity.type
_entity.pdbx_description
1 polymer ?
#
loop_
_entity_poly.entity_id
_entity_poly.type
_entity_poly.pdbx_seq_one_letter_code
_entity_poly.pdbx_strand_id
1 'polypeptide(L)'
;MKKFTGGRDLTCPGITRFATQFIMLESVVRHKEGLQNMFDSSEWIMSRYAKMNDALAVEVRETLSKTPSNDVARFWVKAGEILKIQEPILKVLRLVDGDFKPTMGYIYEAMERCKFAIKNDCEHYKRYWSMIDKRWNDNLHTDLHAAGCFLNPEYMYGPTPIGTDRELLKGVRNVILRIERDEDASIKALQQVSYYN
;
A
#
# COMPACT_ATOMS: atom_id res chain seq x y z
N MET A 1 26.64 -1.22 12.85
CA MET A 1 25.29 -1.43 12.26
C MET A 1 25.07 -2.85 11.77
N LYS A 2 25.77 -3.34 10.73
CA LYS A 2 25.54 -4.69 10.16
C LYS A 2 25.55 -5.85 11.18
N LYS A 3 26.44 -5.81 12.18
CA LYS A 3 26.48 -6.76 13.32
C LYS A 3 25.12 -6.88 14.05
N PHE A 4 24.39 -5.78 14.16
CA PHE A 4 23.14 -5.67 14.93
C PHE A 4 21.88 -5.79 14.06
N THR A 5 22.02 -5.75 12.73
CA THR A 5 20.93 -5.92 11.76
C THR A 5 21.01 -7.26 11.01
N GLY A 6 21.84 -8.20 11.48
CA GLY A 6 22.02 -9.50 10.82
C GLY A 6 22.57 -9.39 9.39
N GLY A 7 23.44 -8.39 9.14
CA GLY A 7 24.03 -8.12 7.84
C GLY A 7 23.15 -7.29 6.89
N ARG A 8 21.92 -6.94 7.28
CA ARG A 8 20.99 -6.17 6.44
C ARG A 8 21.28 -4.67 6.47
N ASP A 9 21.11 -4.03 5.32
CA ASP A 9 21.18 -2.58 5.20
C ASP A 9 19.82 -1.94 5.55
N LEU A 10 19.85 -0.76 6.19
CA LEU A 10 18.63 0.02 6.48
C LEU A 10 18.09 0.69 5.22
N THR A 11 19.01 1.11 4.35
CA THR A 11 18.70 1.64 3.03
C THR A 11 18.55 0.48 2.06
N CYS A 12 17.32 0.24 1.63
CA CYS A 12 17.03 -0.61 0.49
C CYS A 12 16.43 0.27 -0.60
N PRO A 13 17.21 0.66 -1.63
CA PRO A 13 16.66 1.35 -2.79
C PRO A 13 15.50 0.50 -3.34
N GLY A 14 14.28 1.04 -3.27
CA GLY A 14 13.13 0.41 -3.91
C GLY A 14 13.24 0.60 -5.43
N ILE A 15 12.61 -0.31 -6.19
CA ILE A 15 12.56 -0.20 -7.67
C ILE A 15 11.87 1.12 -8.08
N THR A 16 10.89 1.58 -7.28
CA THR A 16 10.24 2.88 -7.47
C THR A 16 10.61 3.85 -6.34
N ARG A 17 10.83 5.12 -6.70
CA ARG A 17 11.15 6.21 -5.76
C ARG A 17 10.16 6.35 -4.60
N PHE A 18 8.90 5.96 -4.82
CA PHE A 18 7.82 6.03 -3.84
C PHE A 18 7.94 4.94 -2.77
N ALA A 19 8.42 3.75 -3.14
CA ALA A 19 8.60 2.65 -2.21
C ALA A 19 9.84 2.84 -1.32
N THR A 20 10.88 3.54 -1.80
CA THR A 20 12.15 3.70 -1.07
C THR A 20 11.96 4.25 0.34
N GLN A 21 11.17 5.32 0.51
CA GLN A 21 10.92 5.91 1.84
C GLN A 21 10.20 4.95 2.79
N PHE A 22 9.19 4.23 2.28
CA PHE A 22 8.49 3.21 3.07
C PHE A 22 9.41 2.06 3.45
N ILE A 23 10.16 1.50 2.50
CA ILE A 23 11.05 0.36 2.76
C ILE A 23 12.13 0.74 3.78
N MET A 24 12.64 1.98 3.72
CA MET A 24 13.56 2.50 4.74
C MET A 24 12.89 2.57 6.11
N LEU A 25 11.69 3.15 6.22
CA LEU A 25 10.96 3.22 7.48
C LEU A 25 10.65 1.83 8.03
N GLU A 26 10.21 0.91 7.17
CA GLU A 26 9.94 -0.48 7.51
C GLU A 26 11.20 -1.17 8.03
N SER A 27 12.34 -0.97 7.36
CA SER A 27 13.63 -1.54 7.80
C SER A 27 14.07 -0.97 9.16
N VAL A 28 13.89 0.34 9.38
CA VAL A 28 14.21 0.99 10.66
C VAL A 28 13.32 0.46 11.78
N VAL A 29 12.01 0.33 11.55
CA VAL A 29 11.05 -0.24 12.53
C VAL A 29 11.35 -1.72 12.79
N ARG A 30 11.59 -2.51 11.75
CA ARG A 30 11.92 -3.94 11.86
C ARG A 30 13.17 -4.20 12.68
N HIS A 31 14.18 -3.34 12.56
CA HIS A 31 15.46 -3.49 13.27
C HIS A 31 15.56 -2.60 14.52
N LYS A 32 14.46 -2.02 15.01
CA LYS A 32 14.45 -1.11 16.17
C LYS A 32 15.30 -1.62 17.32
N GLU A 33 15.04 -2.85 17.80
CA GLU A 33 15.75 -3.43 18.94
C GLU A 33 17.26 -3.61 18.66
N GLY A 34 17.61 -4.08 17.46
CA GLY A 34 19.00 -4.20 17.03
C GLY A 34 19.71 -2.85 17.01
N LEU A 35 19.04 -1.80 16.52
CA LEU A 35 19.58 -0.45 16.51
C LEU A 35 19.72 0.13 17.93
N GLN A 36 18.76 -0.11 18.83
CA GLN A 36 18.86 0.27 20.23
C GLN A 36 20.06 -0.44 20.91
N ASN A 37 20.21 -1.74 20.69
CA ASN A 37 21.36 -2.51 21.18
C ASN A 37 22.71 -2.01 20.62
N MET A 38 22.73 -1.53 19.36
CA MET A 38 23.92 -0.91 18.80
C MET A 38 24.28 0.37 19.55
N PHE A 39 23.29 1.23 19.85
CA PHE A 39 23.52 2.50 20.54
C PHE A 39 23.92 2.31 22.02
N ASP A 40 23.57 1.18 22.63
CA ASP A 40 24.02 0.80 23.97
C ASP A 40 25.38 0.08 23.99
N SER A 41 25.93 -0.27 22.82
CA SER A 41 27.17 -1.06 22.76
C SER A 41 28.40 -0.25 23.19
N SER A 42 29.36 -0.95 23.81
CA SER A 42 30.65 -0.35 24.20
C SER A 42 31.37 0.28 23.01
N GLU A 43 31.31 -0.38 21.85
CA GLU A 43 31.90 0.05 20.60
C GLU A 43 31.29 1.37 20.11
N TRP A 44 29.98 1.56 20.26
CA TRP A 44 29.32 2.82 19.93
C TRP A 44 29.67 3.92 20.92
N ILE A 45 29.55 3.66 22.22
CA ILE A 45 29.80 4.66 23.29
C ILE A 45 31.23 5.20 23.22
N MET A 46 32.21 4.36 22.89
CA MET A 46 33.62 4.77 22.73
C MET A 46 33.90 5.48 21.40
N SER A 47 32.99 5.42 20.43
CA SER A 47 33.19 5.99 19.10
C SER A 47 33.19 7.52 19.10
N ARG A 48 33.78 8.12 18.05
CA ARG A 48 33.68 9.56 17.80
C ARG A 48 32.24 10.03 17.58
N TYR A 49 31.37 9.15 17.06
CA TYR A 49 29.99 9.49 16.71
C TYR A 49 29.12 9.66 17.95
N ALA A 50 29.34 8.84 18.99
CA ALA A 50 28.65 9.02 20.26
C ALA A 50 28.98 10.35 20.95
N LYS A 51 30.13 10.97 20.62
CA LYS A 51 30.59 12.25 21.17
C LYS A 51 30.12 13.48 20.37
N MET A 52 29.47 13.28 19.23
CA MET A 52 28.93 14.39 18.43
C MET A 52 27.77 15.07 19.15
N ASN A 53 27.75 16.39 19.18
CA ASN A 53 26.72 17.17 19.88
C ASN A 53 25.94 18.10 18.95
N ASP A 54 25.99 17.86 17.65
CA ASP A 54 25.06 18.51 16.74
C ASP A 54 23.62 18.02 17.00
N ALA A 55 22.65 18.84 16.61
CA ALA A 55 21.23 18.61 16.91
C ALA A 55 20.74 17.25 16.37
N LEU A 56 21.19 16.84 15.18
CA LEU A 56 20.77 15.58 14.55
C LEU A 56 21.34 14.37 15.30
N ALA A 57 22.62 14.41 15.70
CA ALA A 57 23.22 13.34 16.50
C ALA A 57 22.50 13.16 17.85
N VAL A 58 22.11 14.26 18.49
CA VAL A 58 21.33 14.23 19.74
C VAL A 58 19.96 13.58 19.50
N GLU A 59 19.23 13.99 18.47
CA GLU A 59 17.90 13.47 18.15
C GLU A 59 17.93 11.97 17.80
N VAL A 60 18.93 11.52 17.04
CA VAL A 60 19.06 10.10 16.67
C VAL A 60 19.38 9.25 17.90
N ARG A 61 20.25 9.71 18.79
CA ARG A 61 20.55 9.01 20.06
C ARG A 61 19.31 8.89 20.93
N GLU A 62 18.55 9.98 21.07
CA GLU A 62 17.30 9.97 21.82
C GLU A 62 16.29 8.99 21.18
N THR A 63 16.16 9.02 19.85
CA THR A 63 15.29 8.13 19.07
C THR A 63 15.61 6.65 19.25
N LEU A 64 16.89 6.32 19.37
CA LEU A 64 17.40 4.97 19.52
C LEU A 64 17.74 4.60 20.98
N SER A 65 17.34 5.43 21.94
CA SER A 65 17.41 5.08 23.35
C SER A 65 16.42 3.94 23.66
N LYS A 66 16.79 3.07 24.60
CA LYS A 66 15.84 2.10 25.20
C LYS A 66 14.84 2.76 26.14
N THR A 67 15.20 3.91 26.68
CA THR A 67 14.36 4.73 27.57
C THR A 67 14.19 6.13 26.97
N PRO A 68 13.53 6.26 25.82
CA PRO A 68 13.32 7.55 25.19
C PRO A 68 12.30 8.38 25.97
N SER A 69 12.36 9.70 25.82
CA SER A 69 11.26 10.59 26.21
C SER A 69 9.92 10.18 25.58
N ASN A 70 8.81 10.60 26.19
CA ASN A 70 7.46 10.26 25.71
C ASN A 70 7.22 10.68 24.26
N ASP A 71 7.72 11.85 23.85
CA ASP A 71 7.58 12.36 22.48
C ASP A 71 8.23 11.43 21.46
N VAL A 72 9.39 10.90 21.82
CA VAL A 72 10.19 10.01 20.97
C VAL A 72 9.68 8.58 21.02
N ALA A 73 9.14 8.12 22.15
CA ALA A 73 8.41 6.85 22.19
C ALA A 73 7.23 6.87 21.20
N ARG A 74 6.53 8.00 21.07
CA ARG A 74 5.42 8.18 20.10
C ARG A 74 5.86 8.12 18.65
N PHE A 75 7.11 8.44 18.32
CA PHE A 75 7.63 8.28 16.96
C PHE A 75 7.49 6.82 16.49
N TRP A 76 7.91 5.85 17.31
CA TRP A 76 7.86 4.43 16.95
C TRP A 76 6.44 3.91 16.79
N VAL A 77 5.51 4.39 17.63
CA VAL A 77 4.09 4.08 17.52
C VAL A 77 3.54 4.58 16.18
N LYS A 78 3.74 5.87 15.88
CA LYS A 78 3.30 6.49 14.63
C LYS A 78 3.94 5.84 13.40
N ALA A 79 5.23 5.50 13.47
CA ALA A 79 5.91 4.80 12.39
C ALA A 79 5.23 3.45 12.10
N GLY A 80 4.90 2.67 13.14
CA GLY A 80 4.14 1.42 12.99
C GLY A 80 2.76 1.63 12.37
N GLU A 81 2.02 2.66 12.79
CA GLU A 81 0.71 3.01 12.23
C GLU A 81 0.80 3.38 10.74
N ILE A 82 1.80 4.18 10.36
CA ILE A 82 2.04 4.56 8.95
C ILE A 82 2.33 3.33 8.11
N LEU A 83 3.12 2.38 8.62
CA LEU A 83 3.46 1.16 7.88
C LEU A 83 2.22 0.33 7.56
N LYS A 84 1.29 0.18 8.53
CA LYS A 84 0.02 -0.54 8.33
C LYS A 84 -0.84 0.06 7.21
N ILE A 85 -0.78 1.38 7.02
CA ILE A 85 -1.53 2.08 5.97
C ILE A 85 -0.80 1.99 4.62
N GLN A 86 0.53 2.14 4.61
CA GLN A 86 1.31 2.18 3.37
C GLN A 86 1.49 0.79 2.73
N GLU A 87 1.57 -0.27 3.52
CA GLU A 87 1.73 -1.64 3.02
C GLU A 87 0.64 -2.06 1.99
N PRO A 88 -0.67 -1.96 2.29
CA PRO A 88 -1.71 -2.32 1.32
C PRO A 88 -1.68 -1.44 0.07
N ILE A 89 -1.36 -0.15 0.19
CA ILE A 89 -1.23 0.76 -0.96
C ILE A 89 -0.09 0.32 -1.86
N LEU A 90 1.07 -0.04 -1.29
CA LEU A 90 2.21 -0.51 -2.06
C LEU A 90 1.96 -1.87 -2.72
N LYS A 91 1.13 -2.74 -2.14
CA LYS A 91 0.70 -3.98 -2.81
C LYS A 91 -0.09 -3.68 -4.09
N VAL A 92 -0.99 -2.70 -4.06
CA VAL A 92 -1.71 -2.25 -5.28
C VAL A 92 -0.76 -1.63 -6.29
N LEU A 93 0.16 -0.76 -5.85
CA LEU A 93 1.13 -0.14 -6.75
C LEU A 93 2.05 -1.18 -7.40
N ARG A 94 2.50 -2.18 -6.63
CA ARG A 94 3.33 -3.28 -7.16
C ARG A 94 2.56 -4.17 -8.13
N LEU A 95 1.26 -4.35 -7.93
CA LEU A 95 0.40 -5.08 -8.87
C LEU A 95 0.40 -4.39 -10.23
N VAL A 96 0.18 -3.07 -10.27
CA VAL A 96 0.05 -2.31 -11.53
C VAL A 96 1.38 -2.01 -12.22
N ASP A 97 2.48 -2.01 -11.47
CA ASP A 97 3.85 -1.83 -11.98
C ASP A 97 4.42 -3.13 -12.59
N GLY A 98 3.73 -4.26 -12.43
CA GLY A 98 4.18 -5.55 -12.95
C GLY A 98 3.84 -5.74 -14.43
N ASP A 99 4.86 -5.94 -15.28
CA ASP A 99 4.68 -6.14 -16.72
C ASP A 99 4.23 -7.57 -17.12
N PHE A 100 4.16 -8.51 -16.15
CA PHE A 100 4.03 -9.94 -16.47
C PHE A 100 2.59 -10.43 -16.68
N LYS A 101 1.58 -9.77 -16.07
CA LYS A 101 0.18 -10.19 -16.16
C LYS A 101 -0.73 -9.00 -16.47
N PRO A 102 -1.81 -9.19 -17.25
CA PRO A 102 -2.82 -8.15 -17.41
C PRO A 102 -3.42 -7.75 -16.04
N THR A 103 -3.24 -6.49 -15.65
CA THR A 103 -3.66 -5.97 -14.32
C THR A 103 -5.05 -5.32 -14.34
N MET A 104 -5.57 -5.03 -15.53
CA MET A 104 -6.82 -4.31 -15.73
C MET A 104 -8.02 -4.95 -15.03
N GLY A 105 -8.12 -6.29 -15.04
CA GLY A 105 -9.17 -7.03 -14.34
C GLY A 105 -8.92 -7.30 -12.85
N TYR A 106 -7.81 -6.80 -12.30
CA TYR A 106 -7.39 -7.03 -10.92
C TYR A 106 -7.35 -5.76 -10.08
N ILE A 107 -7.10 -4.60 -10.69
CA ILE A 107 -6.84 -3.35 -9.99
C ILE A 107 -8.01 -2.88 -9.11
N TYR A 108 -9.26 -3.01 -9.59
CA TYR A 108 -10.45 -2.58 -8.85
C TYR A 108 -10.58 -3.36 -7.53
N GLU A 109 -10.53 -4.70 -7.62
CA GLU A 109 -10.63 -5.57 -6.45
C GLU A 109 -9.43 -5.40 -5.50
N ALA A 110 -8.22 -5.22 -6.05
CA ALA A 110 -7.04 -4.91 -5.26
C ALA A 110 -7.19 -3.60 -4.46
N MET A 111 -7.84 -2.59 -5.04
CA MET A 111 -8.15 -1.34 -4.35
C MET A 111 -9.16 -1.55 -3.21
N GLU A 112 -10.19 -2.37 -3.42
CA GLU A 112 -11.16 -2.72 -2.37
C GLU A 112 -10.49 -3.49 -1.22
N ARG A 113 -9.62 -4.46 -1.52
CA ARG A 113 -8.79 -5.15 -0.51
C ARG A 113 -7.89 -4.18 0.25
N CYS A 114 -7.29 -3.22 -0.45
CA CYS A 114 -6.46 -2.18 0.16
C CYS A 114 -7.27 -1.37 1.18
N LYS A 115 -8.45 -0.90 0.79
CA LYS A 115 -9.36 -0.17 1.68
C LYS A 115 -9.78 -1.01 2.88
N PHE A 116 -10.12 -2.29 2.67
CA PHE A 116 -10.50 -3.20 3.74
C PHE A 116 -9.35 -3.43 4.74
N ALA A 117 -8.13 -3.66 4.27
CA ALA A 117 -6.95 -3.81 5.13
C ALA A 117 -6.73 -2.56 6.00
N ILE A 118 -6.80 -1.36 5.42
CA ILE A 118 -6.66 -0.11 6.16
C ILE A 118 -7.76 0.04 7.21
N LYS A 119 -9.00 -0.36 6.91
CA LYS A 119 -10.11 -0.31 7.87
C LYS A 119 -9.88 -1.19 9.08
N ASN A 120 -9.28 -2.37 8.90
CA ASN A 120 -9.03 -3.30 10.00
C ASN A 120 -7.89 -2.85 10.91
N ASP A 121 -6.89 -2.17 10.35
CA ASP A 121 -5.64 -1.86 11.06
C ASP A 121 -5.48 -0.39 11.49
N CYS A 122 -6.39 0.50 11.08
CA CYS A 122 -6.32 1.93 11.36
C CYS A 122 -7.66 2.49 11.86
N GLU A 123 -7.68 3.05 13.07
CA GLU A 123 -8.87 3.72 13.64
C GLU A 123 -9.36 4.89 12.77
N HIS A 124 -8.43 5.65 12.21
CA HIS A 124 -8.72 6.82 11.37
C HIS A 124 -8.90 6.46 9.89
N TYR A 125 -9.23 5.20 9.55
CA TYR A 125 -9.31 4.72 8.17
C TYR A 125 -10.16 5.60 7.25
N LYS A 126 -11.26 6.20 7.75
CA LYS A 126 -12.13 7.09 6.96
C LYS A 126 -11.39 8.26 6.32
N ARG A 127 -10.40 8.82 7.02
CA ARG A 127 -9.56 9.92 6.50
C ARG A 127 -8.65 9.42 5.37
N TYR A 128 -8.12 8.21 5.49
CA TYR A 128 -7.27 7.62 4.45
C TYR A 128 -8.09 7.16 3.26
N TRP A 129 -9.27 6.59 3.48
CA TRP A 129 -10.23 6.25 2.43
C TRP A 129 -10.61 7.48 1.62
N SER A 130 -10.93 8.62 2.23
CA SER A 130 -11.27 9.82 1.46
C SER A 130 -10.11 10.32 0.59
N MET A 131 -8.85 10.18 1.05
CA MET A 131 -7.67 10.49 0.25
C MET A 131 -7.47 9.51 -0.91
N ILE A 132 -7.70 8.21 -0.65
CA ILE A 132 -7.61 7.14 -1.65
C ILE A 132 -8.71 7.31 -2.69
N ASP A 133 -9.97 7.43 -2.27
CA ASP A 133 -11.14 7.58 -3.14
C ASP A 133 -11.03 8.81 -4.01
N LYS A 134 -10.54 9.94 -3.46
CA LYS A 134 -10.25 11.13 -4.26
C LYS A 134 -9.26 10.83 -5.39
N ARG A 135 -8.11 10.23 -5.08
CA ARG A 135 -7.10 9.89 -6.10
C ARG A 135 -7.59 8.82 -7.08
N TRP A 136 -8.36 7.86 -6.58
CA TRP A 136 -8.94 6.80 -7.38
C TRP A 136 -9.88 7.40 -8.43
N ASN A 137 -10.88 8.16 -7.99
CA ASN A 137 -11.90 8.73 -8.87
C ASN A 137 -11.36 9.84 -9.79
N ASP A 138 -10.38 10.63 -9.34
CA ASP A 138 -9.84 11.73 -10.13
C ASP A 138 -8.85 11.26 -11.21
N ASN A 139 -8.12 10.16 -11.00
CA ASN A 139 -6.94 9.85 -11.81
C ASN A 139 -6.76 8.38 -12.23
N LEU A 140 -7.26 7.41 -11.48
CA LEU A 140 -6.87 5.99 -11.65
C LEU A 140 -8.03 5.10 -12.07
N HIS A 141 -9.25 5.43 -11.66
CA HIS A 141 -10.44 4.66 -11.95
C HIS A 141 -10.99 4.99 -13.33
N THR A 142 -11.35 3.95 -14.08
CA THR A 142 -12.08 4.08 -15.35
C THR A 142 -13.11 2.97 -15.43
N ASP A 143 -14.14 3.17 -16.27
CA ASP A 143 -15.13 2.13 -16.57
C ASP A 143 -14.48 0.82 -17.04
N LEU A 144 -13.28 0.89 -17.65
CA LEU A 144 -12.52 -0.26 -18.10
C LEU A 144 -11.96 -1.11 -16.96
N HIS A 145 -11.56 -0.48 -15.84
CA HIS A 145 -11.12 -1.20 -14.65
C HIS A 145 -12.30 -1.90 -13.96
N ALA A 146 -13.44 -1.22 -13.86
CA ALA A 146 -14.68 -1.79 -13.34
C ALA A 146 -15.17 -2.96 -14.22
N ALA A 147 -15.23 -2.77 -15.54
CA ALA A 147 -15.62 -3.84 -16.46
C ALA A 147 -14.65 -5.03 -16.44
N GLY A 148 -13.34 -4.75 -16.40
CA GLY A 148 -12.32 -5.79 -16.31
C GLY A 148 -12.46 -6.64 -15.04
N CYS A 149 -12.76 -6.00 -13.91
CA CYS A 149 -13.02 -6.70 -12.66
C CYS A 149 -14.28 -7.56 -12.73
N PHE A 150 -15.36 -7.01 -13.29
CA PHE A 150 -16.62 -7.75 -13.46
C PHE A 150 -16.46 -9.01 -14.31
N LEU A 151 -15.72 -8.90 -15.40
CA LEU A 151 -15.51 -9.98 -16.36
C LEU A 151 -14.40 -10.96 -15.94
N ASN A 152 -13.74 -10.73 -14.80
CA ASN A 152 -12.71 -11.62 -14.29
C ASN A 152 -13.35 -12.87 -13.63
N PRO A 153 -13.20 -14.09 -14.19
CA PRO A 153 -13.84 -15.28 -13.64
C PRO A 153 -13.40 -15.61 -12.20
N GLU A 154 -12.17 -15.23 -11.82
CA GLU A 154 -11.65 -15.43 -10.47
C GLU A 154 -12.47 -14.70 -9.42
N TYR A 155 -12.97 -13.50 -9.75
CA TYR A 155 -13.78 -12.69 -8.84
C TYR A 155 -15.28 -12.91 -9.03
N MET A 156 -15.70 -13.22 -10.25
CA MET A 156 -17.10 -13.48 -10.52
C MET A 156 -17.58 -14.81 -9.94
N TYR A 157 -16.76 -15.86 -10.03
CA TYR A 157 -17.10 -17.21 -9.60
C TYR A 157 -16.21 -17.70 -8.44
N GLY A 158 -15.49 -16.78 -7.79
CA GLY A 158 -14.62 -17.07 -6.66
C GLY A 158 -15.37 -17.34 -5.34
N PRO A 159 -14.63 -17.58 -4.25
CA PRO A 159 -15.21 -17.87 -2.92
C PRO A 159 -16.07 -16.73 -2.36
N THR A 160 -15.77 -15.49 -2.77
CA THR A 160 -16.54 -14.28 -2.46
C THR A 160 -16.88 -13.59 -3.79
N PRO A 161 -17.98 -14.00 -4.44
CA PRO A 161 -18.41 -13.40 -5.70
C PRO A 161 -18.71 -11.91 -5.55
N ILE A 162 -18.33 -11.12 -6.55
CA ILE A 162 -18.64 -9.68 -6.63
C ILE A 162 -20.15 -9.39 -6.79
N GLY A 163 -20.93 -10.36 -7.30
CA GLY A 163 -22.38 -10.24 -7.45
C GLY A 163 -22.82 -9.08 -8.34
N THR A 164 -23.94 -8.45 -7.98
CA THR A 164 -24.60 -7.37 -8.75
C THR A 164 -24.12 -5.97 -8.36
N ASP A 165 -22.81 -5.80 -8.16
CA ASP A 165 -22.24 -4.49 -7.83
C ASP A 165 -22.60 -3.44 -8.90
N ARG A 166 -23.20 -2.32 -8.45
CA ARG A 166 -23.75 -1.30 -9.36
C ARG A 166 -22.66 -0.54 -10.10
N GLU A 167 -21.52 -0.31 -9.48
CA GLU A 167 -20.40 0.40 -10.10
C GLU A 167 -19.75 -0.47 -11.17
N LEU A 168 -19.55 -1.76 -10.87
CA LEU A 168 -19.04 -2.73 -11.83
C LEU A 168 -19.97 -2.90 -13.05
N LEU A 169 -21.28 -3.08 -12.82
CA LEU A 169 -22.26 -3.20 -13.90
C LEU A 169 -22.33 -1.93 -14.76
N LYS A 170 -22.25 -0.74 -14.14
CA LYS A 170 -22.18 0.53 -14.87
C LYS A 170 -20.93 0.60 -15.73
N GLY A 171 -19.78 0.18 -15.20
CA GLY A 171 -18.52 0.09 -15.94
C GLY A 171 -18.64 -0.79 -17.18
N VAL A 172 -19.16 -2.01 -17.03
CA VAL A 172 -19.40 -2.94 -18.16
C VAL A 172 -20.28 -2.31 -19.22
N ARG A 173 -21.41 -1.71 -18.81
CA ARG A 173 -22.33 -1.03 -19.74
C ARG A 173 -21.63 0.09 -20.52
N ASN A 174 -20.89 0.95 -19.82
CA ASN A 174 -20.20 2.08 -20.44
C ASN A 174 -19.12 1.61 -21.43
N VAL A 175 -18.40 0.54 -21.09
CA VAL A 175 -17.38 -0.05 -21.98
C VAL A 175 -18.02 -0.65 -23.23
N ILE A 176 -19.10 -1.41 -23.10
CA ILE A 176 -19.82 -1.99 -24.25
C ILE A 176 -20.29 -0.87 -25.20
N LEU A 177 -20.98 0.15 -24.66
CA LEU A 177 -21.48 1.29 -25.43
C LEU A 177 -20.38 2.11 -26.10
N ARG A 178 -19.15 2.06 -25.58
CA ARG A 178 -18.00 2.79 -26.12
C ARG A 178 -17.26 2.01 -27.21
N ILE A 179 -17.14 0.69 -27.08
CA ILE A 179 -16.32 -0.14 -27.96
C ILE A 179 -17.14 -0.68 -29.14
N GLU A 180 -18.40 -1.08 -28.90
CA GLU A 180 -19.28 -1.62 -29.94
C GLU A 180 -20.03 -0.49 -30.64
N ARG A 181 -19.86 -0.38 -31.97
CA ARG A 181 -20.47 0.67 -32.79
C ARG A 181 -21.81 0.26 -33.37
N ASP A 182 -22.04 -1.05 -33.52
CA ASP A 182 -23.30 -1.58 -34.00
C ASP A 182 -24.33 -1.62 -32.87
N GLU A 183 -25.46 -0.94 -33.04
CA GLU A 183 -26.48 -0.81 -32.00
C GLU A 183 -27.10 -2.16 -31.63
N ASP A 184 -27.36 -3.02 -32.61
CA ASP A 184 -27.95 -4.34 -32.39
C ASP A 184 -26.99 -5.26 -31.63
N ALA A 185 -25.70 -5.26 -31.99
CA ALA A 185 -24.65 -6.00 -31.29
C ALA A 185 -24.47 -5.48 -29.86
N SER A 186 -24.49 -4.16 -29.66
CA SER A 186 -24.39 -3.53 -28.33
C SER A 186 -25.57 -3.91 -27.44
N ILE A 187 -26.81 -3.87 -27.95
CA ILE A 187 -28.01 -4.30 -27.23
C ILE A 187 -27.92 -5.78 -26.84
N LYS A 188 -27.50 -6.65 -27.77
CA LYS A 188 -27.31 -8.08 -27.49
C LYS A 188 -26.26 -8.31 -26.40
N ALA A 189 -25.14 -7.60 -26.46
CA ALA A 189 -24.09 -7.68 -25.44
C ALA A 189 -24.59 -7.23 -24.06
N LEU A 190 -25.35 -6.12 -23.99
CA LEU A 190 -25.95 -5.64 -22.74
C LEU A 190 -26.96 -6.64 -22.15
N GLN A 191 -27.75 -7.30 -22.99
CA GLN A 191 -28.66 -8.36 -22.54
C GLN A 191 -27.89 -9.55 -21.94
N GLN A 192 -26.73 -9.89 -22.51
CA GLN A 192 -25.89 -10.99 -22.02
C GLN A 192 -25.28 -10.72 -20.64
N VAL A 193 -25.08 -9.46 -20.24
CA VAL A 193 -24.60 -9.11 -18.88
C VAL A 193 -25.54 -9.68 -17.81
N SER A 194 -26.83 -9.86 -18.10
CA SER A 194 -27.78 -10.46 -17.14
C SER A 194 -27.50 -11.93 -16.84
N TYR A 195 -26.82 -12.66 -17.73
CA TYR A 195 -26.46 -14.08 -17.53
C TYR A 195 -25.31 -14.29 -16.54
N TYR A 196 -24.64 -13.21 -16.15
CA TYR A 196 -23.53 -13.22 -15.22
C TYR A 196 -23.97 -13.13 -13.75
N ASN A 197 -25.28 -13.01 -13.48
CA ASN A 197 -25.87 -12.91 -12.14
C ASN A 197 -26.67 -14.16 -11.75
#